data_AF-A0A2D5VAB7-F1
#
_entry.id   AF-A0A2D5VAB7-F1
#
_cell.length_a   1.000
_cell.length_b   1.000
_cell.length_c   1.000
_cell.angle_alpha   90.00
_cell.angle_beta   90.00
_cell.angle_gamma   90.00
#
_symmetry.space_group_name_H-M   'P 1'
#
loop_
_entity.id
_entity.type
_entity.pdbx_description
1 polymer ?
#
loop_
_entity_poly.entity_id
_entity_poly.type
_entity_poly.pdbx_seq_one_letter_code
_entity_poly.pdbx_strand_id
1 'polypeptide(L)' 'MDQGSKDPFQEELNCELFQQTCKARGYPATFRRPPGYDHSYYFSAAFMEDHIRHHARALISTSSQPSARGHHGQRK' A
#
# COMPACT_ATOMS: atom_id res chain seq x y z
N MET A 1 2.81 -1.53 -0.94
CA MET A 1 2.10 -2.81 -1.11
C MET A 1 2.93 -3.64 -2.05
N ASP A 2 3.18 -4.88 -1.65
CA ASP A 2 4.02 -5.83 -2.35
C ASP A 2 3.18 -7.06 -2.69
N GLN A 3 3.16 -7.42 -3.96
CA GLN A 3 2.44 -8.59 -4.48
C GLN A 3 3.40 -9.49 -5.25
N GLY A 4 3.57 -10.74 -4.83
CA GLY A 4 4.36 -11.70 -5.58
C GLY A 4 3.79 -11.91 -6.98
N SER A 5 4.63 -11.92 -8.02
CA SER A 5 4.16 -12.08 -9.41
C SER A 5 3.62 -13.48 -9.74
N LYS A 6 3.92 -14.47 -8.89
CA LYS A 6 3.46 -15.87 -8.97
C LYS A 6 2.52 -16.23 -7.82
N ASP A 7 1.96 -15.23 -7.15
CA ASP A 7 0.92 -15.47 -6.16
C ASP A 7 -0.30 -16.10 -6.85
N PRO A 8 -0.79 -17.26 -6.39
CA PRO A 8 -1.94 -17.92 -6.99
C PRO A 8 -3.27 -17.21 -6.72
N PHE A 9 -3.33 -16.28 -5.77
CA PHE A 9 -4.57 -15.62 -5.34
C PHE A 9 -4.77 -14.21 -5.93
N GLN A 10 -4.11 -13.90 -7.05
CA GLN A 10 -4.12 -12.53 -7.61
C GLN A 10 -5.52 -12.04 -7.98
N GLU A 11 -6.40 -12.93 -8.43
CA GLU A 11 -7.76 -12.61 -8.85
C GLU A 11 -8.64 -12.29 -7.64
N GLU A 12 -8.50 -13.04 -6.54
CA GLU A 12 -9.26 -12.83 -5.32
C GLU A 12 -8.80 -11.57 -4.55
N LEU A 13 -7.50 -11.30 -4.57
CA LEU A 13 -6.91 -10.16 -3.87
C LEU A 13 -7.24 -8.81 -4.52
N ASN A 14 -7.62 -8.78 -5.80
CA ASN A 14 -8.07 -7.58 -6.51
C ASN A 14 -7.11 -6.37 -6.39
N CYS A 15 -5.79 -6.64 -6.38
CA CYS A 15 -4.77 -5.62 -6.14
C CYS A 15 -4.74 -4.52 -7.22
N GLU A 16 -5.11 -4.84 -8.45
CA GLU A 16 -5.16 -3.88 -9.55
C GLU A 16 -6.29 -2.85 -9.36
N LEU A 17 -7.46 -3.31 -8.90
CA LEU A 17 -8.57 -2.42 -8.54
C LEU A 17 -8.18 -1.48 -7.38
N PHE A 18 -7.47 -2.01 -6.38
CA PHE A 18 -6.94 -1.20 -5.28
C PHE A 18 -5.96 -0.12 -5.80
N GLN A 19 -5.01 -0.51 -6.67
CA GLN A 19 -4.06 0.43 -7.28
C GLN A 19 -4.76 1.52 -8.11
N GLN A 20 -5.72 1.14 -8.94
CA GLN A 20 -6.52 2.08 -9.72
C GLN A 20 -7.28 3.06 -8.81
N THR A 21 -7.86 2.58 -7.71
CA THR A 21 -8.58 3.41 -6.74
C THR A 21 -7.67 4.41 -6.05
N CYS A 22 -6.48 3.98 -5.59
CA CYS A 22 -5.49 4.88 -5.00
C CYS A 22 -5.08 5.97 -6.00
N LYS A 23 -4.81 5.59 -7.26
CA LYS A 23 -4.47 6.54 -8.33
C LYS A 23 -5.61 7.54 -8.58
N ALA A 24 -6.85 7.06 -8.71
CA ALA A 24 -8.02 7.91 -8.96
C ALA A 24 -8.30 8.89 -7.82
N ARG A 25 -7.99 8.52 -6.58
CA ARG A 25 -8.14 9.38 -5.39
C ARG A 25 -6.93 10.24 -5.08
N GLY A 26 -5.84 10.11 -5.84
CA GLY A 26 -4.57 10.78 -5.53
C GLY A 26 -3.96 10.33 -4.19
N TYR A 27 -4.29 9.13 -3.72
CA TYR A 27 -3.76 8.59 -2.47
C TYR A 27 -2.31 8.14 -2.66
N PRO A 28 -1.34 8.63 -1.85
CA PRO A 28 0.06 8.32 -2.04
C PRO A 28 0.36 6.88 -1.57
N ALA A 29 0.33 5.94 -2.51
CA ALA A 29 0.67 4.54 -2.29
C ALA A 29 1.73 4.06 -3.28
N THR A 30 2.67 3.23 -2.78
CA THR A 30 3.69 2.56 -3.59
C THR A 30 3.27 1.11 -3.82
N PHE A 31 3.33 0.66 -5.08
CA PHE A 31 2.98 -0.69 -5.50
C PHE A 31 4.21 -1.35 -6.13
N ARG A 32 4.53 -2.57 -5.71
CA ARG A 32 5.66 -3.35 -6.22
C ARG A 32 5.19 -4.77 -6.56
N ARG A 33 5.70 -5.33 -7.67
CA ARG A 33 5.39 -6.69 -8.12
C ARG A 33 6.68 -7.48 -8.40
N PRO A 34 7.36 -8.00 -7.36
CA PRO A 34 8.63 -8.71 -7.53
C PRO A 34 8.46 -9.99 -8.37
N PRO A 35 9.31 -10.21 -9.40
CA PRO A 35 9.19 -11.35 -10.28
C PRO A 35 9.56 -12.66 -9.57
N GLY A 36 8.75 -13.70 -9.79
CA GLY A 36 9.05 -15.06 -9.32
C GLY A 36 8.62 -15.38 -7.89
N TYR A 37 8.22 -14.38 -7.10
CA TYR A 37 7.73 -14.56 -5.74
C TYR A 37 6.27 -15.00 -5.69
N ASP A 38 5.94 -15.86 -4.74
CA ASP A 38 4.62 -16.45 -4.49
C ASP A 38 3.97 -15.89 -3.21
N HIS A 39 3.02 -16.62 -2.63
CA HIS A 39 2.33 -16.26 -1.37
C HIS A 39 2.99 -16.86 -0.11
N SER A 40 4.28 -17.20 -0.17
CA SER A 40 4.97 -17.84 0.96
C SER A 40 5.49 -16.84 1.99
N TYR A 41 5.82 -17.36 3.18
CA TYR A 41 6.57 -16.59 4.18
C TYR A 41 7.96 -16.16 3.68
N TYR A 42 8.56 -16.87 2.73
CA TYR A 42 9.82 -16.44 2.11
C TYR A 42 9.65 -15.11 1.38
N PHE A 43 8.57 -14.96 0.61
CA PHE A 43 8.20 -13.68 0.00
C PHE A 43 8.00 -12.60 1.05
N SER A 44 7.17 -12.85 2.06
CA SER A 44 6.89 -11.84 3.10
C SER A 44 8.17 -11.39 3.83
N ALA A 45 9.06 -12.32 4.18
CA ALA A 45 10.32 -12.03 4.85
C ALA A 45 11.28 -11.23 3.97
N ALA A 46 11.36 -11.52 2.67
CA ALA A 46 12.28 -10.85 1.74
C ALA A 46 12.06 -9.34 1.64
N PHE A 47 10.84 -8.86 1.85
CA PHE A 47 10.48 -7.43 1.77
C PHE A 47 10.13 -6.82 3.13
N MET A 48 10.20 -7.59 4.23
CA MET A 48 9.77 -7.17 5.56
C MET A 48 10.54 -5.95 6.09
N GLU A 49 11.85 -5.88 5.82
CA GLU A 49 12.68 -4.75 6.25
C GLU A 49 12.17 -3.42 5.67
N ASP A 50 11.85 -3.38 4.37
CA ASP A 50 11.33 -2.18 3.72
C ASP A 50 10.00 -1.74 4.30
N HIS A 51 9.12 -2.70 4.61
CA HIS A 51 7.84 -2.45 5.28
C HIS A 51 8.05 -1.85 6.66
N ILE A 52 8.95 -2.42 7.47
CA ILE A 52 9.29 -1.90 8.80
C ILE A 52 9.86 -0.47 8.67
N ARG A 53 10.77 -0.22 7.74
CA ARG A 53 11.32 1.13 7.49
C ARG A 53 10.25 2.13 7.08
N HIS A 54 9.29 1.73 6.23
CA HIS A 54 8.15 2.56 5.86
C HIS A 54 7.32 2.97 7.09
N HIS A 55 6.95 1.99 7.93
CA HIS A 55 6.17 2.26 9.14
C HIS A 55 6.98 3.03 10.18
N ALA A 56 8.27 2.74 10.35
CA ALA A 56 9.15 3.48 11.26
C ALA A 56 9.22 4.96 10.88
N ARG A 57 9.34 5.31 9.58
CA ARG A 57 9.29 6.70 9.13
C ARG A 57 7.98 7.38 9.53
N ALA A 58 6.84 6.73 9.31
CA ALA A 58 5.53 7.27 9.65
C ALA A 58 5.33 7.44 11.18
N LEU A 59 5.84 6.49 11.98
CA LEU A 59 5.76 6.55 13.43
C LEU A 59 6.70 7.61 14.01
N ILE A 60 7.91 7.74 13.50
CA ILE A 60 8.91 8.71 13.99
C ILE A 60 8.56 10.14 13.53
N SER A 61 7.92 10.30 12.38
CA SER A 61 7.51 11.63 11.88
C SER A 61 6.35 12.26 12.65
N THR A 62 5.88 11.67 13.77
CA THR A 62 4.79 12.22 14.59
C THR A 62 5.29 13.21 15.64
N SER A 63 5.95 14.27 15.18
CA SER A 63 5.82 15.57 15.86
C SER A 63 5.34 16.60 14.82
N SER A 64 4.12 17.10 15.05
CA SER A 64 3.41 18.15 14.32
C SER A 64 2.90 17.85 12.90
N GLN A 65 1.59 17.62 12.77
CA GLN A 65 0.72 18.31 11.80
C GLN A 65 -0.77 18.15 12.21
N PRO A 66 -1.54 19.25 12.37
CA PRO A 66 -2.98 19.19 12.58
C PRO A 66 -3.70 18.86 11.27
N SER A 67 -4.57 17.85 11.31
CA SER A 67 -5.41 17.41 10.19
C SER A 67 -6.36 18.51 9.71
N ALA A 68 -6.08 19.10 8.55
CA ALA A 68 -7.05 19.91 7.81
C ALA A 68 -8.17 19.01 7.25
N ARG A 69 -9.31 18.92 7.96
CA ARG A 69 -10.56 18.42 7.37
C ARG A 69 -11.11 19.48 6.43
N GLY A 70 -10.87 19.31 5.13
CA GLY A 70 -11.60 20.01 4.09
C GLY A 70 -13.08 19.59 4.10
N HIS A 71 -13.96 20.59 4.20
CA HIS A 71 -15.40 20.48 4.03
C HIS A 71 -15.75 19.69 2.76
N HIS A 72 -16.49 18.59 2.89
CA HIS A 72 -17.25 18.03 1.77
C HIS A 72 -18.63 18.67 1.78
N GLY A 73 -18.80 19.69 0.96
CA GLY A 73 -20.07 20.35 0.74
C GLY A 73 -21.09 19.38 0.13
N GLN A 74 -22.28 19.38 0.71
CA GLN A 74 -23.50 18.84 0.12
C GLN A 74 -23.65 19.35 -1.32
N ARG A 75 -23.87 18.45 -2.26
CA ARG A 75 -24.66 18.76 -3.46
C ARG A 75 -25.76 17.72 -3.58
N LYS A 76 -26.94 18.27 -3.87
CA LYS A 76 -28.25 17.64 -3.95
C LYS A 76 -28.31 16.55 -5.01
#